data_AF-A0A525CRZ2-F1
#
_entry.id   AF-A0A525CRZ2-F1
#
_cell.length_a   1.000
_cell.length_b   1.000
_cell.length_c   1.000
_cell.angle_alpha   90.00
_cell.angle_beta   90.00
_cell.angle_gamma   90.00
#
_symmetry.space_group_name_H-M   'P 1'
#
loop_
_entity.id
_entity.type
_entity.pdbx_description
1 polymer ?
#
loop_
_entity_poly.entity_id
_entity_poly.type
_entity_poly.pdbx_seq_one_letter_code
_entity_poly.pdbx_strand_id
1 'polypeptide(L)'
;MFRTCILVLLLILLPLNPLIADTRQSKAEAVTSALAWLSLVDSGEYEDSWNTSATYFKAAVTADQWQQTLTAVRKPLGALNSRAVKSAAFHTSLPGAPDGEYVVIQFSTSFANKASATETVTPVKEKDGTWRVTGYYIQ
;
A
#
# COMPACT_ATOMS: atom_id res chain seq x y z
N MET A 1 43.40 -0.17 -50.22
CA MET A 1 42.45 0.97 -50.10
C MET A 1 41.07 0.41 -50.38
N PHE A 2 40.04 0.38 -49.53
CA PHE A 2 39.78 0.77 -48.15
C PHE A 2 38.77 -0.30 -47.63
N ARG A 3 39.00 -0.89 -46.46
CA ARG A 3 38.02 -1.74 -45.79
C ARG A 3 37.20 -0.86 -44.85
N THR A 4 35.94 -0.58 -45.21
CA THR A 4 35.01 0.14 -44.33
C THR A 4 34.39 -0.87 -43.36
N CYS A 5 34.85 -0.89 -42.11
CA CYS A 5 34.13 -1.54 -41.01
C CYS A 5 32.90 -0.70 -40.67
N ILE A 6 31.71 -1.16 -41.04
CA ILE A 6 30.45 -0.60 -40.54
C ILE A 6 30.23 -1.18 -39.13
N LEU A 7 30.41 -0.34 -38.12
CA LEU A 7 30.02 -0.63 -36.75
C LEU A 7 28.48 -0.54 -36.67
N VAL A 8 27.78 -1.67 -36.73
CA VAL A 8 26.33 -1.71 -36.50
C VAL A 8 26.09 -1.61 -35.00
N LEU A 9 25.74 -0.42 -34.53
CA LEU A 9 25.25 -0.20 -33.17
C LEU A 9 23.83 -0.78 -33.10
N LEU A 10 23.71 -2.02 -32.63
CA LEU A 10 22.42 -2.67 -32.34
C LEU A 10 21.77 -1.94 -31.15
N LEU A 11 20.92 -0.96 -31.43
CA LEU A 11 19.93 -0.46 -30.47
C LEU A 11 18.88 -1.56 -30.28
N ILE A 12 19.13 -2.44 -29.31
CA ILE A 12 18.15 -3.41 -28.85
C ILE A 12 17.02 -2.61 -28.18
N LEU A 13 15.98 -2.28 -28.94
CA LEU A 13 14.69 -1.84 -28.41
C LEU A 13 14.07 -3.03 -27.66
N LEU A 14 14.39 -3.15 -26.37
CA LEU A 14 13.64 -4.01 -25.46
C LEU A 14 12.17 -3.58 -25.51
N PRO A 15 11.22 -4.46 -25.87
CA PRO A 15 9.80 -4.11 -25.81
C PRO A 15 9.42 -3.76 -24.37
N LEU A 16 8.92 -2.54 -24.17
CA LEU A 16 8.26 -2.16 -22.92
C LEU A 16 6.98 -3.01 -22.81
N ASN A 17 6.98 -4.02 -21.94
CA ASN A 17 5.76 -4.77 -21.64
C ASN A 17 4.81 -3.86 -20.83
N PRO A 18 3.65 -3.43 -21.39
CA PRO A 18 2.75 -2.49 -20.73
C PRO A 18 2.20 -3.02 -19.41
N LEU A 19 2.04 -4.34 -19.28
CA LEU A 19 1.58 -4.99 -18.04
C LEU A 19 2.51 -4.75 -16.83
N ILE A 20 3.83 -4.70 -17.06
CA ILE A 20 4.82 -4.45 -15.99
C ILE A 20 4.79 -2.97 -15.59
N ALA A 21 4.61 -2.08 -16.56
CA ALA A 21 4.51 -0.64 -16.31
C ALA A 21 3.24 -0.30 -15.52
N ASP A 22 2.10 -0.88 -15.91
CA ASP A 22 0.81 -0.73 -15.24
C ASP A 22 0.86 -1.26 -13.79
N THR A 23 1.40 -2.47 -13.59
CA THR A 23 1.57 -3.03 -12.23
C THR A 23 2.49 -2.14 -11.36
N ARG A 24 3.55 -1.55 -11.93
CA ARG A 24 4.45 -0.64 -11.20
C ARG A 24 3.72 0.63 -10.78
N GLN A 25 2.92 1.20 -11.69
CA GLN A 25 2.10 2.38 -11.42
C GLN A 25 1.06 2.09 -10.33
N SER A 26 0.29 1.01 -10.47
CA SER A 26 -0.69 0.57 -9.46
C SER A 26 -0.08 0.39 -8.07
N LYS A 27 1.12 -0.21 -7.98
CA LYS A 27 1.86 -0.31 -6.70
C LYS A 27 2.23 1.05 -6.13
N ALA A 28 2.70 1.98 -6.95
CA ALA A 28 3.07 3.32 -6.49
C ALA A 28 1.85 4.10 -5.98
N GLU A 29 0.75 4.09 -6.72
CA GLU A 29 -0.51 4.74 -6.34
C GLU A 29 -1.09 4.15 -5.04
N ALA A 30 -1.07 2.81 -4.91
CA ALA A 30 -1.51 2.14 -3.70
C ALA A 30 -0.65 2.49 -2.48
N VAL A 31 0.67 2.58 -2.64
CA VAL A 31 1.59 3.02 -1.57
C VAL A 31 1.31 4.46 -1.17
N THR A 32 1.10 5.37 -2.12
CA THR A 32 0.73 6.76 -1.83
C THR A 32 -0.58 6.83 -1.05
N SER A 33 -1.61 6.09 -1.47
CA SER A 33 -2.89 6.03 -0.75
C SER A 33 -2.74 5.46 0.66
N ALA A 34 -1.99 4.36 0.83
CA ALA A 34 -1.74 3.76 2.13
C ALA A 34 -1.02 4.72 3.09
N LEU A 35 -0.03 5.48 2.60
CA LEU A 35 0.69 6.47 3.41
C LEU A 35 -0.22 7.63 3.83
N ALA A 36 -1.07 8.14 2.92
CA ALA A 36 -2.03 9.19 3.24
C ALA A 36 -3.03 8.72 4.31
N TRP A 37 -3.56 7.51 4.17
CA TRP A 37 -4.45 6.90 5.14
C TRP A 37 -3.77 6.65 6.50
N LEU A 38 -2.51 6.17 6.49
CA LEU A 38 -1.74 5.98 7.71
C LEU A 38 -1.45 7.30 8.43
N SER A 39 -1.31 8.41 7.71
CA SER A 39 -1.14 9.74 8.34
C SER A 39 -2.33 10.10 9.23
N LEU A 40 -3.56 9.76 8.84
CA LEU A 40 -4.76 9.95 9.67
C LEU A 40 -4.66 9.10 10.94
N VAL A 41 -4.25 7.84 10.80
CA VAL A 41 -4.02 6.92 11.93
C VAL A 41 -2.88 7.40 12.85
N ASP A 42 -1.84 8.01 12.31
CA ASP A 42 -0.73 8.57 13.08
C ASP A 42 -1.16 9.81 13.87
N SER A 43 -2.03 10.65 13.31
CA SER A 43 -2.62 11.83 13.98
C SER A 43 -3.73 11.50 14.98
N GLY A 44 -4.20 10.25 15.05
CA GLY A 44 -5.32 9.86 15.90
C GLY A 44 -6.70 10.16 15.29
N GLU A 45 -6.75 10.57 14.02
CA GLU A 45 -7.97 10.84 13.23
C GLU A 45 -8.59 9.51 12.76
N TYR A 46 -8.97 8.67 13.72
CA TYR A 46 -9.43 7.30 13.44
C TYR A 46 -10.75 7.26 12.68
N GLU A 47 -11.67 8.19 12.96
CA GLU A 47 -12.92 8.31 12.21
C GLU A 47 -12.66 8.64 10.73
N ASP A 48 -11.76 9.58 10.44
CA ASP A 48 -11.42 9.94 9.06
C ASP A 48 -10.68 8.80 8.33
N SER A 49 -9.81 8.08 9.04
CA SER A 49 -9.21 6.86 8.48
C SER A 49 -10.29 5.83 8.13
N TRP A 50 -11.32 5.66 8.96
CA TRP A 50 -12.43 4.77 8.64
C TRP A 50 -13.26 5.28 7.45
N ASN A 51 -13.60 6.57 7.43
CA ASN A 51 -14.40 7.19 6.37
C ASN A 51 -13.76 7.02 4.98
N THR A 52 -12.43 7.10 4.92
CA THR A 52 -11.64 6.98 3.70
C THR A 52 -11.22 5.54 3.35
N SER A 53 -11.57 4.55 4.18
CA SER A 53 -11.38 3.13 3.89
C SER A 53 -12.35 2.62 2.81
N ALA A 54 -12.01 1.46 2.24
CA ALA A 54 -12.78 0.81 1.20
C ALA A 54 -14.22 0.48 1.67
N THR A 55 -15.16 0.46 0.72
CA THR A 55 -16.57 0.21 0.98
C THR A 55 -16.78 -1.14 1.69
N TYR A 56 -16.09 -2.18 1.23
CA TYR A 56 -16.16 -3.51 1.83
C TYR A 56 -15.65 -3.53 3.28
N PHE A 57 -14.61 -2.76 3.61
CA PHE A 57 -14.12 -2.63 4.99
C PHE A 57 -15.16 -1.99 5.91
N LYS A 58 -15.77 -0.88 5.47
CA LYS A 58 -16.82 -0.19 6.22
C LYS A 58 -18.10 -1.03 6.39
N ALA A 59 -18.34 -1.99 5.51
CA ALA A 59 -19.43 -2.95 5.66
C ALA A 59 -19.14 -4.03 6.73
N ALA A 60 -17.87 -4.31 7.00
CA ALA A 60 -17.42 -5.34 7.95
C ALA A 60 -17.09 -4.80 9.35
N VAL A 61 -16.62 -3.55 9.43
CA VAL A 61 -16.16 -2.91 10.67
C VAL A 61 -16.86 -1.56 10.82
N THR A 62 -17.53 -1.34 11.95
CA THR A 62 -18.15 -0.03 12.26
C THR A 62 -17.09 0.99 12.69
N ALA A 63 -17.39 2.29 12.53
CA ALA A 63 -16.49 3.37 12.96
C ALA A 63 -16.10 3.26 14.44
N ASP A 64 -17.07 2.98 15.32
CA ASP A 64 -16.83 2.80 16.76
C ASP A 64 -15.88 1.62 17.05
N GLN A 65 -16.12 0.46 16.43
CA GLN A 65 -15.25 -0.71 16.58
C GLN A 65 -13.84 -0.40 16.09
N TRP A 66 -13.72 0.33 14.99
CA TRP A 66 -12.43 0.75 14.45
C TRP A 66 -11.67 1.66 15.41
N GLN A 67 -12.33 2.71 15.90
CA GLN A 67 -11.76 3.66 16.84
C GLN A 67 -11.32 2.98 18.15
N GLN A 68 -12.14 2.09 18.69
CA GLN A 68 -11.81 1.33 19.90
C GLN A 68 -10.58 0.44 19.66
N THR A 69 -10.56 -0.28 18.53
CA THR A 69 -9.46 -1.18 18.16
C THR A 69 -8.14 -0.42 17.99
N LEU A 70 -8.14 0.67 17.21
CA LEU A 70 -6.93 1.47 17.02
C LEU A 70 -6.47 2.13 18.31
N THR A 71 -7.39 2.60 19.16
CA THR A 71 -7.03 3.14 20.47
C THR A 71 -6.30 2.09 21.31
N ALA A 72 -6.83 0.87 21.38
CA ALA A 72 -6.23 -0.22 22.15
C ALA A 72 -4.86 -0.67 21.60
N VAL A 73 -4.71 -0.70 20.26
CA VAL A 73 -3.49 -1.20 19.60
C VAL A 73 -2.42 -0.12 19.47
N ARG A 74 -2.77 1.10 19.08
CA ARG A 74 -1.81 2.18 18.75
C ARG A 74 -1.34 2.94 19.98
N LYS A 75 -2.22 3.18 20.96
CA LYS A 75 -1.86 3.97 22.16
C LYS A 75 -0.66 3.40 22.92
N PRO A 76 -0.53 2.07 23.14
CA PRO A 76 0.63 1.51 23.81
C PRO A 76 1.94 1.65 23.01
N LEU A 77 1.87 1.69 21.67
CA LEU A 77 3.06 1.81 20.80
C LEU A 77 3.72 3.19 20.93
N GLY A 78 2.93 4.22 21.23
CA GLY A 78 3.40 5.61 21.29
C GLY A 78 3.55 6.24 19.89
N ALA A 79 4.19 7.40 19.84
CA ALA A 79 4.36 8.16 18.60
C ALA A 79 5.16 7.38 17.54
N LEU A 80 4.85 7.61 16.27
CA LEU A 80 5.64 7.10 15.14
C LEU A 80 7.01 7.79 15.12
N ASN A 81 8.08 7.02 15.04
CA ASN A 81 9.44 7.52 14.83
C ASN A 81 9.85 7.44 13.35
N SER A 82 9.59 6.29 12.71
CA SER A 82 9.93 6.08 11.30
C SER A 82 9.06 4.99 10.67
N ARG A 83 8.85 5.11 9.36
CA ARG A 83 8.15 4.12 8.54
C ARG A 83 8.81 4.07 7.15
N ALA A 84 9.10 2.87 6.66
CA ALA A 84 9.65 2.66 5.33
C ALA A 84 8.98 1.47 4.63
N VAL A 85 8.72 1.60 3.32
CA VAL A 85 8.16 0.51 2.51
C VAL A 85 9.18 -0.64 2.47
N LYS A 86 8.75 -1.82 2.92
CA LYS A 86 9.52 -3.07 2.86
C LYS A 86 9.17 -3.86 1.60
N SER A 87 7.90 -3.94 1.24
CA SER A 87 7.43 -4.62 0.03
C SER A 87 6.06 -4.11 -0.43
N ALA A 88 5.77 -4.30 -1.72
CA ALA A 88 4.45 -4.04 -2.32
C ALA A 88 4.15 -5.14 -3.37
N ALA A 89 3.20 -6.02 -3.05
CA ALA A 89 2.80 -7.15 -3.88
C ALA A 89 1.43 -6.90 -4.50
N PHE A 90 1.34 -6.97 -5.82
CA PHE A 90 0.07 -6.78 -6.55
C PHE A 90 -0.65 -8.11 -6.70
N HIS A 91 -1.96 -8.11 -6.48
CA HIS A 91 -2.82 -9.28 -6.58
C HIS A 91 -4.15 -8.91 -7.23
N THR A 92 -4.75 -9.84 -7.97
CA THR A 92 -6.12 -9.68 -8.51
C THR A 92 -7.19 -10.41 -7.69
N SER A 93 -6.77 -11.14 -6.66
CA SER A 93 -7.61 -11.93 -5.76
C SER A 93 -6.89 -12.18 -4.45
N LEU A 94 -7.62 -12.22 -3.34
CA LEU A 94 -7.12 -12.61 -2.02
C LEU A 94 -8.10 -13.59 -1.35
N PRO A 95 -7.63 -14.57 -0.55
CA PRO A 95 -8.53 -15.47 0.17
C PRO A 95 -9.54 -14.70 1.05
N GLY A 96 -10.83 -14.96 0.86
CA GLY A 96 -11.90 -14.35 1.65
C GLY A 96 -12.22 -12.88 1.30
N ALA A 97 -11.65 -12.33 0.24
CA ALA A 97 -11.99 -11.00 -0.30
C ALA A 97 -12.62 -11.14 -1.69
N PRO A 98 -13.44 -10.17 -2.13
CA PRO A 98 -13.91 -10.10 -3.52
C PRO A 98 -12.76 -10.02 -4.52
N ASP A 99 -12.97 -10.41 -5.78
CA ASP A 99 -11.98 -10.15 -6.83
C ASP A 99 -11.80 -8.65 -7.06
N GLY A 100 -10.56 -8.24 -7.34
CA GLY A 100 -10.20 -6.83 -7.51
C GLY A 100 -8.69 -6.61 -7.52
N GLU A 101 -8.25 -5.42 -7.89
CA GLU A 101 -6.83 -5.07 -7.83
C GLU A 101 -6.45 -4.70 -6.41
N TYR A 102 -5.56 -5.48 -5.80
CA TYR A 102 -5.05 -5.29 -4.46
C TYR A 102 -3.55 -5.04 -4.50
N VAL A 103 -3.07 -4.25 -3.55
CA VAL A 103 -1.64 -4.22 -3.22
C VAL A 103 -1.47 -4.55 -1.75
N VAL A 104 -0.76 -5.63 -1.43
CA VAL A 104 -0.37 -5.94 -0.06
C VAL A 104 0.97 -5.26 0.20
N ILE A 105 0.95 -4.26 1.07
CA ILE A 105 2.12 -3.44 1.40
C ILE A 105 2.59 -3.81 2.80
N GLN A 106 3.89 -4.08 2.95
CA GLN A 106 4.51 -4.17 4.26
C GLN A 106 5.40 -2.95 4.49
N PHE A 107 5.30 -2.37 5.68
CA PHE A 107 6.20 -1.33 6.15
C PHE A 107 7.05 -1.87 7.30
N SER A 108 8.32 -1.47 7.31
CA SER A 108 9.17 -1.55 8.51
C SER A 108 8.95 -0.26 9.30
N THR A 109 8.53 -0.39 10.55
CA THR A 109 8.06 0.75 11.35
C THR A 109 8.68 0.74 12.73
N SER A 110 8.98 1.93 13.25
CA SER A 110 9.46 2.15 14.60
C SER A 110 8.55 3.14 15.32
N PHE A 111 8.14 2.79 16.53
CA PHE A 111 7.37 3.64 17.43
C PHE A 111 8.15 3.92 18.72
N ALA A 112 7.74 4.95 19.47
CA ALA A 112 8.37 5.35 20.73
C ALA A 112 8.54 4.20 21.73
N ASN A 113 7.54 3.31 21.85
CA ASN A 113 7.55 2.18 22.79
C ASN A 113 7.70 0.82 22.10
N LYS A 114 7.91 0.79 20.77
CA LYS A 114 8.14 -0.44 20.00
C LYS A 114 9.10 -0.14 18.85
N ALA A 115 10.38 -0.39 19.10
CA ALA A 115 11.45 -0.03 18.17
C ALA A 115 11.39 -0.75 16.81
N SER A 116 10.76 -1.92 16.75
CA SER A 116 10.59 -2.71 15.53
C SER A 116 9.18 -3.28 15.44
N ALA A 117 8.48 -2.88 14.39
CA ALA A 117 7.16 -3.35 14.02
C ALA A 117 7.08 -3.61 12.52
N THR A 118 6.22 -4.53 12.11
CA THR A 118 5.79 -4.64 10.72
C THR A 118 4.33 -4.25 10.61
N GLU A 119 4.05 -3.20 9.85
CA GLU A 119 2.68 -2.84 9.47
C GLU A 119 2.36 -3.49 8.12
N THR A 120 1.24 -4.20 8.00
CA THR A 120 0.70 -4.67 6.73
C THR A 120 -0.54 -3.84 6.41
N VAL A 121 -0.53 -3.16 5.27
CA VAL A 121 -1.67 -2.37 4.77
C VAL A 121 -2.08 -2.92 3.41
N THR A 122 -3.37 -3.12 3.20
CA THR A 122 -3.90 -3.66 1.94
C THR A 122 -4.87 -2.68 1.31
N PRO A 123 -4.42 -1.80 0.40
CA PRO A 123 -5.32 -1.07 -0.47
C PRO A 123 -5.94 -1.95 -1.55
N VAL A 124 -7.19 -1.65 -1.88
CA VAL A 124 -7.91 -2.17 -3.06
C VAL A 124 -8.26 -1.00 -3.96
N LYS A 125 -8.17 -1.19 -5.28
CA LYS A 125 -8.65 -0.22 -6.26
C LYS A 125 -10.16 -0.39 -6.43
N GLU A 126 -10.92 0.62 -6.03
CA GLU A 126 -12.37 0.60 -6.22
C GLU A 126 -12.76 0.96 -7.66
N LYS A 127 -14.04 0.78 -7.99
CA LYS A 127 -14.58 0.99 -9.36
C LYS A 127 -14.39 2.42 -9.89
N ASP A 128 -14.23 3.39 -9.00
CA ASP A 128 -13.93 4.78 -9.33
C ASP A 128 -12.43 5.02 -9.63
N GLY A 129 -11.61 3.97 -9.60
CA GLY A 129 -10.16 4.02 -9.84
C GLY A 129 -9.35 4.42 -8.60
N THR A 130 -10.00 4.73 -7.48
CA THR A 130 -9.30 5.18 -6.26
C THR A 130 -8.85 4.00 -5.43
N TRP A 131 -7.59 4.04 -4.99
CA TRP A 131 -7.05 3.09 -4.02
C TRP A 131 -7.54 3.45 -2.61
N ARG A 132 -8.18 2.51 -1.92
CA ARG A 132 -8.64 2.68 -0.53
C ARG A 132 -8.22 1.50 0.33
N VAL A 133 -7.83 1.76 1.58
CA VAL A 133 -7.39 0.72 2.50
C VAL A 133 -8.57 -0.19 2.88
N THR A 134 -8.39 -1.50 2.69
CA THR A 134 -9.36 -2.54 3.09
C THR A 134 -8.87 -3.44 4.21
N GLY A 135 -7.65 -3.25 4.70
CA GLY A 135 -7.07 -4.06 5.77
C GLY A 135 -5.82 -3.41 6.34
N TYR A 136 -5.66 -3.53 7.66
CA TYR A 136 -4.50 -3.03 8.39
C TYR A 136 -4.18 -3.95 9.58
N TYR A 137 -2.91 -4.30 9.71
CA TYR A 137 -2.39 -5.14 10.78
C TYR A 137 -1.01 -4.65 11.23
N ILE A 138 -0.71 -4.76 12.53
CA ILE A 138 0.57 -4.35 13.13
C ILE A 138 1.07 -5.49 14.03
N GLN A 139 2.36 -5.85 13.91
CA GLN A 139 3.05 -6.84 14.76
C GLN A 139 4.39 -6.33 15.27
#